data_AF-A0A7V2QF79-F1
#
_entry.id   AF-A0A7V2QF79-F1
#
_cell.length_a   1.000
_cell.length_b   1.000
_cell.length_c   1.000
_cell.angle_alpha   90.00
_cell.angle_beta   90.00
_cell.angle_gamma   90.00
#
_symmetry.space_group_name_H-M   'P 1'
#
loop_
_entity.id
_entity.type
_entity.pdbx_description
1 polymer ?
#
loop_
_entity_poly.entity_id
_entity_poly.type
_entity_poly.pdbx_seq_one_letter_code
_entity_poly.pdbx_strand_id
1 'polypeptide(L)' 'MAGDESKRLKALEAALAALEKRFGEGAIMRLGEASHLHVEVIPTGSLALDI' A
#
# COMPACT_ATOMS: atom_id res chain seq x y z
N MET A 1 -22.37 19.25 0.65
CA MET A 1 -21.64 18.71 -0.52
C MET A 1 -21.10 17.31 -0.21
N ALA A 2 -21.96 16.32 0.09
CA ALA A 2 -21.53 14.97 0.50
C ALA A 2 -21.46 13.96 -0.67
N GLY A 3 -22.00 14.32 -1.85
CA GLY A 3 -22.07 13.42 -3.02
C GLY A 3 -20.77 13.30 -3.82
N ASP A 4 -19.88 14.29 -3.74
CA ASP A 4 -18.60 14.28 -4.47
C ASP A 4 -17.51 13.45 -3.77
N GLU A 5 -17.49 13.46 -2.44
CA GLU A 5 -16.49 12.72 -1.65
C GLU A 5 -16.57 11.21 -1.94
N SER A 6 -17.77 10.65 -1.99
CA SER A 6 -17.98 9.23 -2.32
C SER A 6 -17.55 8.88 -3.75
N LYS A 7 -17.77 9.78 -4.72
CA LYS A 7 -17.33 9.58 -6.11
C LYS A 7 -15.81 9.63 -6.22
N ARG A 8 -15.17 10.54 -5.49
CA ARG A 8 -13.72 10.68 -5.41
C ARG A 8 -13.08 9.43 -4.82
N LEU A 9 -13.63 8.89 -3.74
CA LEU A 9 -13.15 7.66 -3.12
C LEU A 9 -13.24 6.46 -4.07
N LYS A 10 -14.37 6.28 -4.76
CA LYS A 10 -14.52 5.20 -5.77
C LYS A 10 -13.54 5.32 -6.92
N ALA A 11 -13.31 6.53 -7.42
CA ALA A 11 -12.34 6.76 -8.48
C ALA A 11 -10.90 6.47 -8.01
N LEU A 12 -10.59 6.82 -6.76
CA LEU A 12 -9.30 6.53 -6.13
C LEU A 12 -9.08 5.03 -5.98
N GLU A 13 -10.05 4.28 -5.46
CA GLU A 13 -9.97 2.82 -5.32
C GLU A 13 -9.78 2.13 -6.68
N ALA A 14 -10.52 2.54 -7.70
CA ALA A 14 -10.38 2.01 -9.05
C ALA A 14 -8.98 2.27 -9.65
N ALA A 15 -8.42 3.46 -9.41
CA ALA A 15 -7.07 3.80 -9.86
C ALA A 15 -6.01 2.98 -9.13
N LEU A 16 -6.14 2.80 -7.81
CA LEU A 16 -5.24 1.97 -7.01
C LEU A 16 -5.23 0.52 -7.50
N ALA A 17 -6.41 -0.08 -7.70
CA ALA A 17 -6.53 -1.44 -8.22
C ALA A 17 -5.93 -1.59 -9.64
N ALA A 18 -6.08 -0.57 -10.49
CA ALA A 18 -5.48 -0.57 -11.82
C ALA A 18 -3.94 -0.51 -11.78
N LEU A 19 -3.38 0.23 -10.82
CA LEU A 19 -1.92 0.30 -10.63
C LEU A 19 -1.37 -1.03 -10.11
N GLU A 20 -2.00 -1.61 -9.09
CA GLU A 20 -1.61 -2.90 -8.51
C GLU A 20 -1.63 -4.02 -9.55
N LYS A 21 -2.67 -4.08 -10.40
CA LYS A 21 -2.74 -5.06 -11.49
C LYS A 21 -1.62 -4.90 -12.54
N ARG A 22 -1.17 -3.66 -12.79
CA ARG A 22 -0.17 -3.36 -13.84
C ARG A 22 1.27 -3.51 -13.35
N PHE A 23 1.54 -3.18 -12.09
CA PHE A 23 2.88 -3.07 -11.54
C PHE A 23 3.19 -4.12 -10.46
N GLY A 24 2.18 -4.90 -10.05
CA GLY A 24 2.31 -5.93 -9.01
C GLY A 24 1.87 -5.44 -7.62
N GLU A 25 1.67 -6.41 -6.73
CA GLU A 25 1.39 -6.14 -5.31
C GLU A 25 2.56 -5.39 -4.67
N GLY A 26 2.25 -4.38 -3.84
CA GLY A 26 3.26 -3.54 -3.19
C GLY A 26 3.79 -2.37 -4.02
N ALA A 27 3.37 -2.21 -5.29
CA ALA A 27 3.73 -1.05 -6.11
C ALA A 27 3.13 0.28 -5.60
N ILE A 28 2.02 0.20 -4.84
CA ILE A 28 1.41 1.32 -4.14
C ILE A 28 0.80 0.84 -2.83
N MET A 29 1.09 1.53 -1.72
CA MET A 29 0.64 1.17 -0.37
C MET A 29 0.37 2.44 0.42
N ARG A 30 -0.47 2.37 1.46
CA ARG A 30 -0.65 3.53 2.36
C ARG A 30 0.51 3.61 3.35
N LEU A 31 0.98 4.83 3.59
CA LEU A 31 1.97 5.09 4.61
C LEU A 31 1.40 4.71 6.00
N GLY A 32 2.08 3.81 6.72
CA GLY A 32 1.61 3.27 8.00
C GLY A 32 0.72 2.03 7.88
N GLU A 33 0.41 1.59 6.67
CA GLU A 33 -0.13 0.25 6.43
C GLU A 33 1.02 -0.75 6.65
N ALA A 34 1.21 -1.13 7.91
CA ALA A 34 2.22 -2.11 8.33
C ALA A 34 1.75 -3.51 7.92
N SER A 35 1.67 -3.76 6.60
CA SER A 35 1.68 -5.12 6.10
C SER A 35 3.03 -5.70 6.50
N HIS A 36 3.03 -6.53 7.55
CA HIS A 36 4.14 -7.42 7.83
C HIS A 36 4.25 -8.32 6.59
N LEU A 37 4.99 -7.87 5.59
CA LEU A 37 5.25 -8.63 4.39
C LEU A 37 5.92 -9.89 4.90
N HIS A 38 5.23 -11.02 4.79
CA HIS A 38 5.73 -12.32 5.21
C HIS A 38 6.74 -12.83 4.17
N VAL A 39 7.76 -12.02 3.93
CA VAL A 39 8.89 -12.32 3.08
C VAL A 39 10.05 -12.73 3.96
N GLU A 40 10.83 -13.71 3.49
CA GLU A 40 12.12 -13.99 4.10
C GLU A 40 12.98 -12.73 4.06
N VAL A 41 13.40 -12.28 5.22
CA VAL A 41 14.31 -11.14 5.38
C VAL A 41 15.66 -11.63 5.84
N ILE A 42 16.72 -11.00 5.33
CA ILE A 42 18.07 -11.15 5.87
C ILE A 42 18.26 -10.02 6.89
N PRO A 43 18.49 -10.32 8.19
CA PRO A 43 18.68 -9.29 9.20
C PRO A 43 19.84 -8.36 8.85
N THR A 44 19.64 -7.05 8.99
CA THR A 44 20.72 -6.07 8.76
C THR A 44 21.71 -6.04 9.92
N GLY A 45 21.36 -6.63 11.06
CA GLY A 45 22.17 -6.65 12.28
C GLY A 45 21.96 -5.41 13.15
N SER A 46 21.06 -4.50 12.76
CA SER A 46 20.64 -3.34 13.54
C SER A 46 19.15 -3.45 13.88
N LEU A 47 18.83 -3.67 15.16
CA LEU A 47 17.46 -3.83 15.63
C LEU A 47 16.56 -2.63 15.31
N ALA A 48 17.11 -1.42 15.28
CA ALA A 48 16.33 -0.21 14.99
C ALA A 48 15.93 -0.09 13.51
N LEU A 49 16.59 -0.83 12.61
CA LEU A 49 16.29 -0.87 11.18
C LEU A 49 15.43 -2.08 10.80
N ASP A 50 15.61 -3.18 11.52
CA ASP A 50 14.88 -4.44 11.28
C ASP A 50 13.45 -4.45 11.88
N ILE A 51 13.07 -3.44 12.68
CA ILE A 51 11.77 -3.33 13.38
C ILE A 51 10.84 -2.26 12.80
#